data_AF-A0A1D7YLZ5-F1
#
_entry.id   AF-A0A1D7YLZ5-F1
#
_cell.length_a   1.000
_cell.length_b   1.000
_cell.length_c   1.000
_cell.angle_alpha   90.00
_cell.angle_beta   90.00
_cell.angle_gamma   90.00
#
_symmetry.space_group_name_H-M   'P 1'
#
loop_
_entity.id
_entity.type
_entity.pdbx_description
1 polymer ?
#
loop_
_entity_poly.entity_id
_entity_poly.type
_entity_poly.pdbx_seq_one_letter_code
_entity_poly.pdbx_strand_id
1 'polypeptide(L)'
;MGHVSDKPSTPRRIADDYVAQVAALDPMTSTRLGLHPEDARQPDLSPEGFEALAELARRTLSALDAAERHAEKDGVVFEDAERNCARLLRERLTAALVLHEAGDHFRELRNVNSPLHKVRSIFTLMPTDTDENWAAVAGRLRNLPGALDGYRATLSEGIARGLLCAPRQARAVIGQLAAWTGADTGGASWFSTLVAAGPQRLGPELEAAADRATAAVAGFHDWLRGTYLPAANGTPDPVGRERYLRSARWANGTEPDPAEAYAWAWEEFHRTVAEMRAEAGRILPGAGVRETMDHLNRHGHTIVGEENIRAWLQQIIDEAIDALDGTHFDISGPLRRVETVIAPPGSSGAPYYNGPSLDFKRPGRTYLPTLGQQAFPTWEIVSTWYHEGVPGHHLQTARWTAAADRLSSYQITLGAVSANKEGWALYAERLMDELGFLTDPARRLGYLDKQMLRIIRVIIDIGMHLELAVPADSGFHPGERWTPELATAFMAAHHGSDTARRTSEIDRYLGWPGQAIGYKLGERAWLQGRAAARRRLGTGFDLRTWHMNALAQGSLGLADLADNLASL
;
A
#
# COMPACT_ATOMS: atom_id res chain seq x y z
N MET A 1 -34.77 -8.22 -35.43
CA MET A 1 -33.58 -8.71 -34.70
C MET A 1 -32.37 -8.12 -35.41
N GLY A 2 -31.91 -6.95 -34.95
CA GLY A 2 -30.75 -6.29 -35.52
C GLY A 2 -29.48 -6.98 -35.07
N HIS A 3 -28.57 -7.24 -36.01
CA HIS A 3 -27.19 -7.67 -35.73
C HIS A 3 -26.58 -6.70 -34.70
N VAL A 4 -26.42 -7.18 -33.45
CA VAL A 4 -25.39 -6.64 -32.57
C VAL A 4 -24.08 -7.00 -33.25
N SER A 5 -23.38 -6.01 -33.81
CA SER A 5 -22.10 -6.26 -34.47
C SER A 5 -21.17 -6.90 -33.46
N ASP A 6 -20.67 -8.08 -33.80
CA ASP A 6 -19.71 -8.87 -33.03
C ASP A 6 -18.34 -8.18 -33.11
N LYS A 7 -18.24 -6.96 -32.54
CA LYS A 7 -16.97 -6.27 -32.44
C LYS A 7 -16.09 -7.07 -31.48
N PRO A 8 -14.87 -7.44 -31.89
CA PRO A 8 -13.98 -8.19 -31.03
C PRO A 8 -13.70 -7.44 -29.73
N SER A 9 -13.62 -8.20 -28.64
CA SER A 9 -13.36 -7.64 -27.32
C SER A 9 -11.97 -7.04 -27.26
N THR A 10 -11.85 -5.78 -26.88
CA THR A 10 -10.53 -5.18 -26.63
C THR A 10 -10.06 -5.53 -25.21
N PRO A 11 -8.74 -5.53 -24.94
CA PRO A 11 -8.21 -5.70 -23.59
C PRO A 11 -8.83 -4.77 -22.56
N ARG A 12 -9.06 -3.49 -22.91
CA ARG A 12 -9.75 -2.50 -22.06
C ARG A 12 -11.15 -2.96 -21.68
N ARG A 13 -11.97 -3.41 -22.64
CA ARG A 13 -13.33 -3.88 -22.35
C ARG A 13 -13.31 -5.08 -21.39
N ILE A 14 -12.42 -6.03 -21.62
CA ILE A 14 -12.25 -7.21 -20.76
C ILE A 14 -11.84 -6.79 -19.34
N ALA A 15 -10.94 -5.82 -19.22
CA ALA A 15 -10.49 -5.30 -17.94
C ALA A 15 -11.63 -4.56 -17.20
N ASP A 16 -12.44 -3.78 -17.91
CA ASP A 16 -13.61 -3.09 -17.35
C ASP A 16 -14.68 -4.08 -16.86
N ASP A 17 -14.97 -5.10 -17.68
CA ASP A 17 -15.89 -6.18 -17.31
C ASP A 17 -15.38 -6.98 -16.09
N TYR A 18 -14.06 -7.13 -15.96
CA TYR A 18 -13.46 -7.75 -14.77
C TYR A 18 -13.70 -6.91 -13.51
N VAL A 19 -13.52 -5.58 -13.56
CA VAL A 19 -13.80 -4.69 -12.41
C VAL A 19 -15.25 -4.81 -11.97
N ALA A 20 -16.20 -4.78 -12.91
CA ALA A 20 -17.62 -4.90 -12.60
C ALA A 20 -17.94 -6.25 -11.94
N GLN A 21 -17.38 -7.34 -12.43
CA GLN A 21 -17.58 -8.68 -11.87
C GLN A 21 -16.91 -8.84 -10.49
N VAL A 22 -15.73 -8.27 -10.28
CA VAL A 22 -15.09 -8.24 -8.95
C VAL A 22 -15.94 -7.44 -7.97
N ALA A 23 -16.48 -6.27 -8.36
CA ALA A 23 -17.35 -5.48 -7.49
C ALA A 23 -18.64 -6.23 -7.10
N ALA A 24 -19.19 -7.03 -8.02
CA ALA A 24 -20.35 -7.87 -7.72
C ALA A 24 -20.04 -8.97 -6.68
N LEU A 25 -18.83 -9.56 -6.75
CA LEU A 25 -18.38 -10.64 -5.85
C LEU A 25 -17.84 -10.14 -4.51
N ASP A 26 -17.11 -9.03 -4.49
CA ASP A 26 -16.40 -8.49 -3.33
C ASP A 26 -17.01 -7.15 -2.88
N PRO A 27 -17.84 -7.16 -1.81
CA PRO A 27 -18.45 -5.95 -1.27
C PRO A 27 -17.44 -4.88 -0.85
N MET A 28 -16.21 -5.24 -0.45
CA MET A 28 -15.16 -4.27 -0.15
C MET A 28 -14.78 -3.47 -1.41
N THR A 29 -14.60 -4.17 -2.53
CA THR A 29 -14.31 -3.52 -3.81
C THR A 29 -15.48 -2.65 -4.25
N SER A 30 -16.72 -3.12 -4.13
CA SER A 30 -17.91 -2.31 -4.41
C SER A 30 -17.91 -1.01 -3.62
N THR A 31 -17.77 -1.08 -2.29
CA THR A 31 -17.76 0.09 -1.40
C THR A 31 -16.62 1.04 -1.75
N ARG A 32 -15.39 0.54 -1.94
CA ARG A 32 -14.23 1.37 -2.29
C ARG A 32 -14.41 2.11 -3.61
N LEU A 33 -15.08 1.51 -4.58
CA LEU A 33 -15.40 2.11 -5.86
C LEU A 33 -16.62 3.04 -5.81
N GLY A 34 -17.33 3.11 -4.67
CA GLY A 34 -18.57 3.86 -4.53
C GLY A 34 -19.75 3.24 -5.28
N LEU A 35 -19.69 1.93 -5.56
CA LEU A 35 -20.75 1.16 -6.20
C LEU A 35 -21.65 0.53 -5.14
N HIS A 36 -22.96 0.50 -5.40
CA HIS A 36 -23.96 -0.13 -4.53
C HIS A 36 -23.84 0.29 -3.06
N PRO A 37 -24.00 1.59 -2.72
CA PRO A 37 -23.91 2.09 -1.34
C PRO A 37 -24.90 1.41 -0.37
N GLU A 38 -25.97 0.82 -0.90
CA GLU A 38 -26.97 0.03 -0.18
C GLU A 38 -26.55 -1.42 0.12
N ASP A 39 -25.45 -1.91 -0.46
CA ASP A 39 -24.98 -3.28 -0.26
C ASP A 39 -24.69 -3.52 1.23
N ALA A 40 -25.38 -4.49 1.81
CA ALA A 40 -25.30 -4.87 3.21
C ALA A 40 -24.42 -6.12 3.45
N ARG A 41 -23.81 -6.68 2.41
CA ARG A 41 -22.97 -7.89 2.52
C ARG A 41 -21.63 -7.59 3.18
N GLN A 42 -21.00 -8.60 3.76
CA GLN A 42 -19.59 -8.54 4.14
C GLN A 42 -18.74 -9.31 3.13
N PRO A 43 -17.42 -9.04 3.03
CA PRO A 43 -16.53 -9.85 2.20
C PRO A 43 -16.68 -11.33 2.52
N ASP A 44 -16.80 -12.15 1.47
CA ASP A 44 -16.79 -13.60 1.62
C ASP A 44 -15.35 -14.07 1.80
N LEU A 45 -15.02 -14.47 3.03
CA LEU A 45 -13.68 -14.93 3.41
C LEU A 45 -13.59 -16.46 3.51
N SER A 46 -14.61 -17.18 3.02
CA SER A 46 -14.62 -18.64 2.92
C SER A 46 -13.71 -19.15 1.78
N PRO A 47 -13.32 -20.44 1.78
CA PRO A 47 -12.62 -21.05 0.65
C PRO A 47 -13.35 -20.84 -0.69
N GLU A 48 -14.68 -20.91 -0.68
CA GLU A 48 -15.53 -20.69 -1.85
C GLU A 48 -15.44 -19.24 -2.36
N GLY A 49 -15.39 -18.26 -1.45
CA GLY A 49 -15.20 -16.85 -1.79
C GLY A 49 -13.85 -16.59 -2.48
N PHE A 50 -12.77 -17.20 -1.98
CA PHE A 50 -11.45 -17.14 -2.62
C PHE A 50 -11.44 -17.84 -3.99
N GLU A 51 -12.05 -19.03 -4.09
CA GLU A 51 -12.15 -19.76 -5.36
C GLU A 51 -12.97 -18.98 -6.41
N ALA A 52 -14.07 -18.32 -6.02
CA ALA A 52 -14.89 -17.53 -6.94
C ALA A 52 -14.09 -16.40 -7.61
N LEU A 53 -13.22 -15.72 -6.85
CA LEU A 53 -12.30 -14.70 -7.39
C LEU A 53 -11.23 -15.31 -8.29
N ALA A 54 -10.70 -16.49 -7.94
CA ALA A 54 -9.72 -17.21 -8.75
C ALA A 54 -10.33 -17.67 -10.09
N GLU A 55 -11.54 -18.25 -10.07
CA GLU A 55 -12.25 -18.64 -11.29
C GLU A 55 -12.54 -17.43 -12.18
N LEU A 56 -12.94 -16.30 -11.61
CA LEU A 56 -13.12 -15.06 -12.36
C LEU A 56 -11.81 -14.65 -13.04
N ALA A 57 -10.68 -14.68 -12.31
CA ALA A 57 -9.36 -14.39 -12.89
C ALA A 57 -9.02 -15.33 -14.05
N ARG A 58 -9.26 -16.64 -13.92
CA ARG A 58 -9.02 -17.64 -15.00
C ARG A 58 -9.88 -17.36 -16.23
N ARG A 59 -11.17 -17.07 -16.05
CA ARG A 59 -12.09 -16.72 -17.15
C ARG A 59 -11.65 -15.44 -17.86
N THR A 60 -11.25 -14.42 -17.10
CA THR A 60 -10.76 -13.15 -17.66
C THR A 60 -9.46 -13.32 -18.45
N LEU A 61 -8.50 -14.10 -17.96
CA LEU A 61 -7.29 -14.44 -18.72
C LEU A 61 -7.62 -15.18 -20.02
N SER A 62 -8.55 -16.14 -19.96
CA SER A 62 -8.99 -16.88 -21.15
C SER A 62 -9.65 -15.97 -22.19
N ALA A 63 -10.44 -14.99 -21.75
CA ALA A 63 -11.04 -13.98 -22.61
C ALA A 63 -9.98 -13.06 -23.23
N LEU A 64 -8.97 -12.65 -22.44
CA LEU A 64 -7.85 -11.83 -22.92
C LEU A 64 -7.04 -12.58 -23.99
N ASP A 65 -6.71 -13.85 -23.77
CA ASP A 65 -6.03 -14.69 -24.75
C ASP A 65 -6.83 -14.84 -26.06
N ALA A 66 -8.16 -14.98 -25.95
CA ALA A 66 -9.02 -15.08 -27.12
C ALA A 66 -9.06 -13.77 -27.92
N ALA A 67 -9.08 -12.63 -27.24
CA ALA A 67 -9.01 -11.30 -27.86
C ALA A 67 -7.69 -11.08 -28.61
N GLU A 68 -6.56 -11.42 -27.98
CA GLU A 68 -5.23 -11.28 -28.61
C GLU A 68 -5.08 -12.20 -29.83
N ARG A 69 -5.50 -13.48 -29.73
CA ARG A 69 -5.48 -14.41 -30.88
C ARG A 69 -6.36 -13.94 -32.04
N HIS A 70 -7.52 -13.37 -31.74
CA HIS A 70 -8.41 -12.86 -32.77
C HIS A 70 -7.81 -11.62 -33.45
N ALA A 71 -7.23 -10.70 -32.68
CA ALA A 71 -6.53 -9.54 -33.21
C ALA A 71 -5.35 -9.96 -34.12
N GLU A 72 -4.55 -10.95 -33.69
CA GLU A 72 -3.47 -11.50 -34.50
C GLU A 72 -3.99 -12.10 -35.83
N LYS A 73 -5.04 -12.93 -35.76
CA LYS A 73 -5.66 -13.55 -36.94
C LYS A 73 -6.16 -12.52 -37.95
N ASP A 74 -6.70 -11.42 -37.46
CA ASP A 74 -7.29 -10.37 -38.30
C ASP A 74 -6.28 -9.26 -38.66
N GLY A 75 -5.00 -9.40 -38.25
CA GLY A 75 -3.93 -8.43 -38.52
C GLY A 75 -4.11 -7.09 -37.79
N VAL A 76 -4.88 -7.07 -36.69
CA VAL A 76 -5.15 -5.89 -35.87
C VAL A 76 -4.01 -5.70 -34.86
N VAL A 77 -3.35 -4.55 -34.91
CA VAL A 77 -2.36 -4.13 -33.91
C VAL A 77 -3.04 -3.23 -32.89
N PHE A 78 -3.09 -3.67 -31.63
CA PHE A 78 -3.59 -2.85 -30.54
C PHE A 78 -2.73 -1.60 -30.32
N GLU A 79 -3.35 -0.48 -30.00
CA GLU A 79 -2.67 0.73 -29.55
C GLU A 79 -1.93 0.50 -28.23
N ASP A 80 -0.96 1.36 -27.92
CA ASP A 80 -0.09 1.22 -26.74
C ASP A 80 -0.87 1.14 -25.42
N ALA A 81 -1.96 1.92 -25.30
CA ALA A 81 -2.83 1.90 -24.12
C ALA A 81 -3.51 0.54 -23.92
N GLU A 82 -4.01 -0.07 -25.00
CA GLU A 82 -4.63 -1.41 -24.98
C GLU A 82 -3.58 -2.49 -24.65
N ARG A 83 -2.38 -2.40 -25.23
CA ARG A 83 -1.28 -3.34 -24.91
C ARG A 83 -0.83 -3.23 -23.46
N ASN A 84 -0.73 -2.02 -22.91
CA ASN A 84 -0.38 -1.81 -21.50
C ASN A 84 -1.49 -2.28 -20.56
N CYS A 85 -2.76 -2.09 -20.94
CA CYS A 85 -3.90 -2.66 -20.22
C CYS A 85 -3.82 -4.20 -20.19
N ALA A 86 -3.60 -4.84 -21.34
CA ALA A 86 -3.44 -6.29 -21.46
C ALA A 86 -2.29 -6.81 -20.59
N ARG A 87 -1.11 -6.18 -20.68
CA ARG A 87 0.09 -6.52 -19.89
C ARG A 87 -0.20 -6.49 -18.40
N LEU A 88 -0.76 -5.38 -17.90
CA LEU A 88 -1.06 -5.24 -16.48
C LEU A 88 -2.11 -6.25 -16.02
N LEU A 89 -3.22 -6.40 -16.74
CA LEU A 89 -4.28 -7.34 -16.38
C LEU A 89 -3.74 -8.77 -16.34
N ARG A 90 -3.01 -9.18 -17.38
CA ARG A 90 -2.39 -10.51 -17.45
C ARG A 90 -1.46 -10.77 -16.28
N GLU A 91 -0.56 -9.84 -16.01
CA GLU A 91 0.46 -10.01 -14.99
C GLU A 91 -0.16 -10.10 -13.58
N ARG A 92 -1.08 -9.18 -13.23
CA ARG A 92 -1.76 -9.17 -11.93
C ARG A 92 -2.61 -10.42 -11.69
N LEU A 93 -3.41 -10.83 -12.69
CA LEU A 93 -4.27 -12.02 -12.56
C LEU A 93 -3.43 -13.30 -12.49
N THR A 94 -2.35 -13.38 -13.26
CA THR A 94 -1.42 -14.51 -13.18
C THR A 94 -0.76 -14.58 -11.80
N ALA A 95 -0.27 -13.46 -11.27
CA ALA A 95 0.33 -13.42 -9.94
C ALA A 95 -0.67 -13.81 -8.83
N ALA A 96 -1.93 -13.36 -8.93
CA ALA A 96 -2.99 -13.75 -8.01
C ALA A 96 -3.29 -15.26 -8.05
N LEU A 97 -3.36 -15.84 -9.24
CA LEU A 97 -3.58 -17.29 -9.41
C LEU A 97 -2.43 -18.12 -8.87
N VAL A 98 -1.18 -17.68 -9.08
CA VAL A 98 0.01 -18.36 -8.53
C VAL A 98 -0.03 -18.41 -6.99
N LEU A 99 -0.47 -17.34 -6.33
CA LEU A 99 -0.71 -17.34 -4.87
C LEU A 99 -1.87 -18.26 -4.47
N HIS A 100 -2.96 -18.23 -5.23
CA HIS A 100 -4.14 -19.05 -4.96
C HIS A 100 -3.84 -20.54 -5.05
N GLU A 101 -3.18 -20.97 -6.13
CA GLU A 101 -2.80 -22.35 -6.40
C GLU A 101 -1.79 -22.89 -5.38
N ALA A 102 -0.93 -22.02 -4.84
CA ALA A 102 -0.02 -22.36 -3.74
C ALA A 102 -0.70 -22.40 -2.35
N GLY A 103 -2.00 -22.06 -2.28
CA GLY A 103 -2.77 -22.03 -1.04
C GLY A 103 -2.34 -20.90 -0.09
N ASP A 104 -1.77 -19.80 -0.58
CA ASP A 104 -1.34 -18.69 0.29
C ASP A 104 -2.52 -18.03 1.03
N HIS A 105 -3.74 -18.08 0.47
CA HIS A 105 -4.97 -17.58 1.12
C HIS A 105 -5.33 -18.35 2.41
N PHE A 106 -4.96 -19.64 2.52
CA PHE A 106 -5.19 -20.44 3.73
C PHE A 106 -4.31 -20.05 4.93
N ARG A 107 -3.28 -19.24 4.69
CA ARG A 107 -2.32 -18.77 5.71
C ARG A 107 -2.14 -17.25 5.70
N GLU A 108 -3.08 -16.54 5.07
CA GLU A 108 -3.02 -15.10 4.93
C GLU A 108 -3.50 -14.41 6.22
N LEU A 109 -2.78 -14.61 7.32
CA LEU A 109 -3.02 -13.99 8.62
C LEU A 109 -1.77 -13.21 9.02
N ARG A 110 -1.92 -11.89 9.19
CA ARG A 110 -0.82 -10.95 9.50
C ARG A 110 -1.35 -9.68 10.15
N ASN A 111 -0.45 -8.90 10.75
CA ASN A 111 -0.77 -7.67 11.50
C ASN A 111 -1.28 -6.50 10.64
N VAL A 112 -1.24 -6.59 9.31
CA VAL A 112 -1.73 -5.53 8.42
C VAL A 112 -2.19 -6.12 7.08
N ASN A 113 -3.27 -5.55 6.53
CA ASN A 113 -3.77 -5.89 5.19
C ASN A 113 -3.96 -7.40 4.95
N SER A 114 -4.44 -8.13 5.96
CA SER A 114 -4.96 -9.50 5.82
C SER A 114 -6.46 -9.45 5.48
N PRO A 115 -7.08 -10.56 5.00
CA PRO A 115 -8.51 -10.63 4.73
C PRO A 115 -9.38 -10.18 5.90
N LEU A 116 -8.98 -10.48 7.14
CA LEU A 116 -9.63 -10.01 8.37
C LEU A 116 -9.77 -8.49 8.43
N HIS A 117 -8.79 -7.72 8.00
CA HIS A 117 -8.84 -6.26 8.09
C HIS A 117 -9.98 -5.67 7.27
N LYS A 118 -10.40 -6.37 6.19
CA LYS A 118 -11.48 -5.92 5.31
C LYS A 118 -12.82 -5.83 6.03
N VAL A 119 -13.12 -6.74 6.97
CA VAL A 119 -14.42 -6.76 7.65
C VAL A 119 -14.66 -5.55 8.55
N ARG A 120 -13.58 -4.88 8.97
CA ARG A 120 -13.62 -3.63 9.74
C ARG A 120 -13.41 -2.40 8.87
N SER A 121 -12.40 -2.40 8.00
CA SER A 121 -12.03 -1.20 7.23
C SER A 121 -13.13 -0.76 6.26
N ILE A 122 -14.02 -1.67 5.85
CA ILE A 122 -15.11 -1.36 4.92
C ILE A 122 -16.03 -0.24 5.44
N PHE A 123 -16.27 -0.20 6.75
CA PHE A 123 -17.11 0.80 7.40
C PHE A 123 -16.51 2.20 7.33
N THR A 124 -15.17 2.33 7.25
CA THR A 124 -14.49 3.64 7.14
C THR A 124 -14.64 4.27 5.76
N LEU A 125 -15.15 3.51 4.78
CA LEU A 125 -15.36 3.92 3.40
C LEU A 125 -16.84 4.15 3.07
N MET A 126 -17.75 3.79 3.97
CA MET A 126 -19.19 3.92 3.75
C MET A 126 -19.66 5.36 3.98
N PRO A 127 -20.63 5.86 3.19
CA PRO A 127 -21.34 7.08 3.54
C PRO A 127 -22.13 6.86 4.84
N THR A 128 -22.38 7.94 5.57
CA THR A 128 -23.17 7.92 6.83
C THR A 128 -24.11 9.13 6.92
N ASP A 129 -24.50 9.67 5.77
CA ASP A 129 -25.24 10.94 5.66
C ASP A 129 -26.76 10.77 5.79
N THR A 130 -27.27 9.60 5.41
CA THR A 130 -28.71 9.29 5.44
C THR A 130 -29.03 8.04 6.25
N ASP A 131 -30.31 7.87 6.59
CA ASP A 131 -30.76 6.70 7.32
C ASP A 131 -30.63 5.39 6.52
N GLU A 132 -30.75 5.46 5.19
CA GLU A 132 -30.47 4.32 4.30
C GLU A 132 -28.98 3.93 4.36
N ASN A 133 -28.07 4.91 4.48
CA ASN A 133 -26.66 4.61 4.68
C ASN A 133 -26.44 3.87 6.02
N TRP A 134 -27.07 4.33 7.09
CA TRP A 134 -27.00 3.66 8.40
C TRP A 134 -27.66 2.28 8.40
N ALA A 135 -28.72 2.06 7.62
CA ALA A 135 -29.32 0.75 7.43
C ALA A 135 -28.34 -0.25 6.76
N ALA A 136 -27.56 0.22 5.77
CA ALA A 136 -26.50 -0.59 5.16
C ALA A 136 -25.38 -0.91 6.16
N VAL A 137 -24.97 0.06 7.00
CA VAL A 137 -24.00 -0.15 8.10
C VAL A 137 -24.52 -1.23 9.06
N ALA A 138 -25.77 -1.11 9.52
CA ALA A 138 -26.41 -2.09 10.39
C ALA A 138 -26.45 -3.49 9.75
N GLY A 139 -26.78 -3.56 8.46
CA GLY A 139 -26.78 -4.80 7.68
C GLY A 139 -25.40 -5.48 7.64
N ARG A 140 -24.33 -4.72 7.38
CA ARG A 140 -22.96 -5.25 7.38
C ARG A 140 -22.49 -5.70 8.76
N LEU A 141 -22.87 -5.00 9.82
CA LEU A 141 -22.61 -5.42 11.20
C LEU A 141 -23.31 -6.76 11.50
N ARG A 142 -24.58 -6.90 11.08
CA ARG A 142 -25.33 -8.17 11.22
C ARG A 142 -24.72 -9.33 10.43
N ASN A 143 -24.08 -9.05 9.30
CA ASN A 143 -23.46 -10.04 8.41
C ASN A 143 -21.98 -10.33 8.74
N LEU A 144 -21.35 -9.54 9.61
CA LEU A 144 -19.95 -9.73 10.03
C LEU A 144 -19.66 -11.12 10.61
N PRO A 145 -20.54 -11.74 11.42
CA PRO A 145 -20.33 -13.10 11.91
C PRO A 145 -20.08 -14.11 10.77
N GLY A 146 -20.85 -14.03 9.68
CA GLY A 146 -20.71 -14.95 8.55
C GLY A 146 -19.36 -14.83 7.84
N ALA A 147 -18.83 -13.61 7.71
CA ALA A 147 -17.50 -13.39 7.14
C ALA A 147 -16.38 -13.98 8.04
N LEU A 148 -16.51 -13.85 9.36
CA LEU A 148 -15.55 -14.45 10.30
C LEU A 148 -15.65 -15.97 10.37
N ASP A 149 -16.85 -16.54 10.23
CA ASP A 149 -17.03 -17.99 10.14
C ASP A 149 -16.42 -18.54 8.85
N GLY A 150 -16.61 -17.85 7.71
CA GLY A 150 -15.92 -18.18 6.45
C GLY A 150 -14.40 -18.12 6.60
N TYR A 151 -13.87 -17.05 7.21
CA TYR A 151 -12.43 -16.94 7.41
C TYR A 151 -11.88 -18.01 8.36
N ARG A 152 -12.64 -18.38 9.39
CA ARG A 152 -12.32 -19.52 10.27
C ARG A 152 -12.24 -20.81 9.47
N ALA A 153 -13.17 -21.06 8.54
CA ALA A 153 -13.12 -22.24 7.67
C ALA A 153 -11.86 -22.24 6.80
N THR A 154 -11.53 -21.12 6.16
CA THR A 154 -10.29 -20.94 5.39
C THR A 154 -9.04 -21.24 6.23
N LEU A 155 -8.91 -20.63 7.40
CA LEU A 155 -7.74 -20.87 8.25
C LEU A 155 -7.71 -22.29 8.85
N SER A 156 -8.87 -22.91 9.06
CA SER A 156 -8.97 -24.32 9.50
C SER A 156 -8.51 -25.28 8.40
N GLU A 157 -8.83 -25.00 7.14
CA GLU A 157 -8.28 -25.73 6.00
C GLU A 157 -6.76 -25.53 5.91
N GLY A 158 -6.27 -24.32 6.22
CA GLY A 158 -4.84 -24.06 6.38
C GLY A 158 -4.18 -24.94 7.43
N ILE A 159 -4.80 -25.11 8.60
CA ILE A 159 -4.34 -26.05 9.63
C ILE A 159 -4.27 -27.48 9.05
N ALA A 160 -5.32 -27.95 8.38
CA ALA A 160 -5.40 -29.31 7.82
C ALA A 160 -4.31 -29.57 6.76
N ARG A 161 -3.94 -28.54 5.99
CA ARG A 161 -2.91 -28.61 4.94
C ARG A 161 -1.50 -28.29 5.42
N GLY A 162 -1.31 -27.93 6.70
CA GLY A 162 -0.03 -27.44 7.21
C GLY A 162 0.39 -26.08 6.63
N LEU A 163 -0.57 -25.31 6.11
CA LEU A 163 -0.37 -23.96 5.59
C LEU A 163 -0.74 -22.96 6.69
N LEU A 164 0.26 -22.57 7.49
CA LEU A 164 0.08 -21.71 8.66
C LEU A 164 0.93 -20.44 8.54
N CYS A 165 0.51 -19.37 9.20
CA CYS A 165 1.39 -18.23 9.47
C CYS A 165 2.24 -18.49 10.71
N ALA A 166 3.29 -17.71 10.92
CA ALA A 166 4.08 -17.77 12.14
C ALA A 166 3.25 -17.36 13.38
N PRO A 167 3.54 -17.91 14.58
CA PRO A 167 2.86 -17.53 15.82
C PRO A 167 2.89 -16.03 16.13
N ARG A 168 3.94 -15.33 15.69
CA ARG A 168 4.07 -13.87 15.78
C ARG A 168 2.87 -13.15 15.16
N GLN A 169 2.48 -13.56 13.96
CA GLN A 169 1.38 -12.95 13.22
C GLN A 169 0.04 -13.23 13.89
N ALA A 170 -0.19 -14.47 14.34
CA ALA A 170 -1.40 -14.83 15.08
C ALA A 170 -1.52 -14.03 16.39
N ARG A 171 -0.43 -13.86 17.15
CA ARG A 171 -0.41 -13.05 18.37
C ARG A 171 -0.72 -11.58 18.09
N ALA A 172 -0.14 -11.00 17.04
CA ALA A 172 -0.43 -9.62 16.66
C ALA A 172 -1.92 -9.41 16.33
N VAL A 173 -2.51 -10.34 15.56
CA VAL A 173 -3.94 -10.28 15.23
C VAL A 173 -4.83 -10.50 16.45
N ILE A 174 -4.48 -11.42 17.35
CA ILE A 174 -5.20 -11.61 18.63
C ILE A 174 -5.21 -10.29 19.42
N GLY A 175 -4.07 -9.60 19.53
CA GLY A 175 -4.00 -8.28 20.16
C GLY A 175 -4.91 -7.24 19.49
N GLN A 176 -4.95 -7.20 18.16
CA GLN A 176 -5.84 -6.31 17.42
C GLN A 176 -7.32 -6.60 17.69
N LEU A 177 -7.72 -7.87 17.70
CA LEU A 177 -9.11 -8.24 17.96
C LEU A 177 -9.54 -7.91 19.39
N ALA A 178 -8.63 -8.04 20.38
CA ALA A 178 -8.88 -7.59 21.74
C ALA A 178 -9.11 -6.07 21.82
N ALA A 179 -8.35 -5.28 21.05
CA ALA A 179 -8.57 -3.84 20.93
C ALA A 179 -9.91 -3.52 20.22
N TRP A 180 -10.30 -4.30 19.20
CA TRP A 180 -11.57 -4.07 18.49
C TRP A 180 -12.78 -4.35 19.38
N THR A 181 -12.68 -5.29 20.32
CA THR A 181 -13.75 -5.58 21.28
C THR A 181 -13.74 -4.67 22.50
N GLY A 182 -12.68 -3.87 22.71
CA GLY A 182 -12.49 -3.07 23.92
C GLY A 182 -12.01 -3.88 25.13
N ALA A 183 -11.68 -5.16 24.95
CA ALA A 183 -11.27 -6.06 26.04
C ALA A 183 -9.93 -5.68 26.68
N ASP A 184 -9.06 -5.00 25.94
CA ASP A 184 -7.75 -4.51 26.40
C ASP A 184 -7.85 -3.30 27.34
N THR A 185 -8.85 -2.45 27.11
CA THR A 185 -9.08 -1.19 27.82
C THR A 185 -10.22 -1.28 28.83
N GLY A 186 -11.06 -2.32 28.76
CA GLY A 186 -12.33 -2.40 29.49
C GLY A 186 -13.36 -1.37 29.00
N GLY A 187 -13.14 -0.79 27.83
CA GLY A 187 -13.95 0.28 27.24
C GLY A 187 -14.98 -0.23 26.23
N ALA A 188 -15.59 0.72 25.50
CA ALA A 188 -16.49 0.40 24.40
C ALA A 188 -15.75 -0.29 23.24
N SER A 189 -16.41 -1.22 22.57
CA SER A 189 -15.88 -1.81 21.35
C SER A 189 -15.77 -0.77 20.23
N TRP A 190 -14.91 -1.04 19.25
CA TRP A 190 -14.80 -0.19 18.06
C TRP A 190 -16.14 -0.09 17.31
N PHE A 191 -16.92 -1.17 17.25
CA PHE A 191 -18.23 -1.18 16.57
C PHE A 191 -19.27 -0.35 17.34
N SER A 192 -19.25 -0.40 18.67
CA SER A 192 -20.10 0.44 19.53
C SER A 192 -19.75 1.92 19.34
N THR A 193 -18.46 2.26 19.28
CA THR A 193 -18.01 3.64 18.99
C THR A 193 -18.42 4.09 17.59
N LEU A 194 -18.32 3.21 16.58
CA LEU A 194 -18.75 3.51 15.22
C LEU A 194 -20.23 3.91 15.18
N VAL A 195 -21.11 3.12 15.80
CA VAL A 195 -22.55 3.36 15.72
C VAL A 195 -23.06 4.48 16.62
N ALA A 196 -22.26 4.93 17.60
CA ALA A 196 -22.61 6.05 18.46
C ALA A 196 -22.82 7.37 17.70
N ALA A 197 -22.26 7.49 16.48
CA ALA A 197 -22.49 8.62 15.59
C ALA A 197 -23.82 8.53 14.80
N GLY A 198 -24.57 7.42 14.94
CA GLY A 198 -25.78 7.16 14.18
C GLY A 198 -27.03 7.93 14.65
N PRO A 199 -28.09 7.99 13.82
CA PRO A 199 -29.35 8.61 14.17
C PRO A 199 -30.01 7.93 15.37
N GLN A 200 -30.45 8.70 16.38
CA GLN A 200 -31.07 8.17 17.60
C GLN A 200 -32.23 7.20 17.33
N ARG A 201 -33.01 7.45 16.27
CA ARG A 201 -34.14 6.60 15.85
C ARG A 201 -33.73 5.18 15.44
N LEU A 202 -32.49 5.00 14.96
CA LEU A 202 -31.90 3.71 14.59
C LEU A 202 -31.04 3.12 15.72
N GLY A 203 -30.88 3.84 16.84
CA GLY A 203 -30.00 3.49 17.95
C GLY A 203 -30.14 2.03 18.41
N PRO A 204 -31.34 1.55 18.78
CA PRO A 204 -31.51 0.17 19.23
C PRO A 204 -31.11 -0.90 18.18
N GLU A 205 -31.36 -0.64 16.89
CA GLU A 205 -30.99 -1.56 15.82
C GLU A 205 -29.47 -1.58 15.61
N LEU A 206 -28.86 -0.39 15.61
CA LEU A 206 -27.43 -0.21 15.41
C LEU A 206 -26.61 -0.78 16.58
N GLU A 207 -27.04 -0.54 17.82
CA GLU A 207 -26.45 -1.09 19.04
C GLU A 207 -26.51 -2.62 19.01
N ALA A 208 -27.67 -3.21 18.74
CA ALA A 208 -27.81 -4.66 18.65
C ALA A 208 -26.94 -5.27 17.54
N ALA A 209 -26.78 -4.58 16.40
CA ALA A 209 -25.90 -5.02 15.32
C ALA A 209 -24.42 -4.91 15.71
N ALA A 210 -24.02 -3.84 16.41
CA ALA A 210 -22.67 -3.64 16.91
C ALA A 210 -22.30 -4.67 17.99
N ASP A 211 -23.21 -5.00 18.90
CA ASP A 211 -23.02 -6.03 19.92
C ASP A 211 -22.82 -7.41 19.27
N ARG A 212 -23.63 -7.73 18.25
CA ARG A 212 -23.49 -8.97 17.49
C ARG A 212 -22.14 -9.06 16.77
N ALA A 213 -21.70 -7.97 16.14
CA ALA A 213 -20.38 -7.91 15.50
C ALA A 213 -19.25 -8.08 16.52
N THR A 214 -19.36 -7.42 17.66
CA THR A 214 -18.40 -7.50 18.77
C THR A 214 -18.28 -8.92 19.32
N ALA A 215 -19.42 -9.59 19.55
CA ALA A 215 -19.45 -10.97 20.00
C ALA A 215 -18.80 -11.94 18.99
N ALA A 216 -19.01 -11.73 17.69
CA ALA A 216 -18.36 -12.53 16.65
C ALA A 216 -16.84 -12.33 16.60
N VAL A 217 -16.37 -11.08 16.74
CA VAL A 217 -14.94 -10.76 16.85
C VAL A 217 -14.33 -11.40 18.10
N ALA A 218 -15.01 -11.35 19.25
CA ALA A 218 -14.57 -12.04 20.48
C ALA A 218 -14.49 -13.56 20.29
N GLY A 219 -15.48 -14.17 19.64
CA GLY A 219 -15.46 -15.61 19.34
C GLY A 219 -14.34 -16.00 18.37
N PHE A 220 -14.04 -15.18 17.36
CA PHE A 220 -12.92 -15.41 16.46
C PHE A 220 -11.56 -15.21 17.15
N HIS A 221 -11.45 -14.21 18.03
CA HIS A 221 -10.29 -14.02 18.92
C HIS A 221 -10.02 -15.26 19.76
N ASP A 222 -11.05 -15.81 20.42
CA ASP A 222 -10.89 -17.01 21.25
C ASP A 222 -10.52 -18.25 20.44
N TRP A 223 -11.09 -18.41 19.24
CA TRP A 223 -10.68 -19.48 18.34
C TRP A 223 -9.22 -19.33 17.86
N LEU A 224 -8.77 -18.12 17.51
CA LEU A 224 -7.37 -17.90 17.16
C LEU A 224 -6.45 -18.26 18.33
N ARG A 225 -6.80 -17.84 19.55
CA ARG A 225 -6.01 -18.11 20.76
C ARG A 225 -6.02 -19.59 21.16
N GLY A 226 -7.17 -20.25 21.09
CA GLY A 226 -7.36 -21.61 21.58
C GLY A 226 -7.05 -22.71 20.56
N THR A 227 -7.13 -22.42 19.27
CA THR A 227 -7.00 -23.41 18.19
C THR A 227 -5.88 -23.05 17.21
N TYR A 228 -5.95 -21.87 16.58
CA TYR A 228 -5.01 -21.53 15.51
C TYR A 228 -3.58 -21.29 16.01
N LEU A 229 -3.41 -20.51 17.08
CA LEU A 229 -2.09 -20.20 17.64
C LEU A 229 -1.35 -21.45 18.14
N PRO A 230 -1.98 -22.39 18.87
CA PRO A 230 -1.37 -23.68 19.17
C PRO A 230 -0.98 -24.48 17.92
N ALA A 231 -1.83 -24.50 16.88
CA ALA A 231 -1.53 -25.20 15.63
C ALA A 231 -0.36 -24.55 14.86
N ALA A 232 -0.25 -23.22 14.89
CA ALA A 232 0.82 -22.46 14.27
C ALA A 232 2.17 -22.62 14.99
N ASN A 233 2.21 -23.20 16.20
CA ASN A 233 3.43 -23.34 16.97
C ASN A 233 4.48 -24.17 16.24
N GLY A 234 5.69 -23.63 16.10
CA GLY A 234 6.77 -24.24 15.32
C GLY A 234 6.85 -23.77 13.87
N THR A 235 5.85 -23.04 13.35
CA THR A 235 5.97 -22.38 12.05
C THR A 235 6.98 -21.22 12.14
N PRO A 236 8.06 -21.22 11.33
CA PRO A 236 9.08 -20.17 11.38
C PRO A 236 8.56 -18.83 10.82
N ASP A 237 9.16 -17.73 11.29
CA ASP A 237 8.95 -16.38 10.73
C ASP A 237 9.51 -16.26 9.30
N PRO A 238 10.76 -16.72 8.99
CA PRO A 238 11.25 -16.81 7.62
C PRO A 238 10.37 -17.71 6.76
N VAL A 239 10.01 -17.24 5.55
CA VAL A 239 9.12 -17.99 4.65
C VAL A 239 9.87 -18.88 3.65
N GLY A 240 11.19 -18.71 3.55
CA GLY A 240 12.03 -19.41 2.58
C GLY A 240 11.86 -18.89 1.15
N ARG A 241 12.79 -19.30 0.28
CA ARG A 241 12.94 -18.73 -1.08
C ARG A 241 11.69 -18.84 -1.94
N GLU A 242 11.04 -20.00 -1.99
CA GLU A 242 9.92 -20.23 -2.90
C GLU A 242 8.74 -19.31 -2.58
N ARG A 243 8.30 -19.28 -1.32
CA ARG A 243 7.20 -18.41 -0.89
C ARG A 243 7.60 -16.94 -0.96
N TYR A 244 8.86 -16.61 -0.66
CA TYR A 244 9.36 -15.25 -0.78
C TYR A 244 9.25 -14.73 -2.21
N LEU A 245 9.76 -15.46 -3.21
CA LEU A 245 9.72 -15.02 -4.62
C LEU A 245 8.30 -14.91 -5.15
N ARG A 246 7.42 -15.85 -4.79
CA ARG A 246 6.00 -15.80 -5.15
C ARG A 246 5.30 -14.55 -4.58
N SER A 247 5.53 -14.24 -3.30
CA SER A 247 4.96 -13.04 -2.67
C SER A 247 5.58 -11.75 -3.20
N ALA A 248 6.89 -11.75 -3.46
CA ALA A 248 7.60 -10.65 -4.09
C ALA A 248 7.06 -10.37 -5.50
N ARG A 249 6.72 -11.39 -6.30
CA ARG A 249 6.07 -11.20 -7.61
C ARG A 249 4.74 -10.47 -7.49
N TRP A 250 3.90 -10.86 -6.54
CA TRP A 250 2.64 -10.16 -6.29
C TRP A 250 2.86 -8.67 -5.95
N ALA A 251 3.78 -8.37 -5.03
CA ALA A 251 4.02 -7.00 -4.62
C ALA A 251 4.72 -6.15 -5.70
N ASN A 252 5.64 -6.74 -6.47
CA ASN A 252 6.59 -6.02 -7.31
C ASN A 252 6.36 -6.18 -8.82
N GLY A 253 5.55 -7.15 -9.25
CA GLY A 253 5.35 -7.47 -10.66
C GLY A 253 6.60 -8.00 -11.34
N THR A 254 7.49 -8.61 -10.56
CA THR A 254 8.64 -9.41 -11.00
C THR A 254 9.12 -10.29 -9.85
N GLU A 255 9.82 -11.37 -10.16
CA GLU A 255 10.60 -12.14 -9.17
C GLU A 255 12.01 -11.53 -9.14
N PRO A 256 12.34 -10.65 -8.16
CA PRO A 256 13.66 -10.04 -8.11
C PRO A 256 14.72 -11.09 -7.80
N ASP A 257 15.94 -10.90 -8.30
CA ASP A 257 17.10 -11.65 -7.79
C ASP A 257 17.42 -11.16 -6.36
N PRO A 258 17.21 -11.99 -5.32
CA PRO A 258 17.41 -11.53 -3.96
C PRO A 258 18.88 -11.24 -3.64
N ALA A 259 19.83 -11.92 -4.29
CA ALA A 259 21.25 -11.70 -4.04
C ALA A 259 21.70 -10.34 -4.60
N GLU A 260 21.26 -10.01 -5.81
CA GLU A 260 21.52 -8.71 -6.45
C GLU A 260 20.86 -7.58 -5.66
N ALA A 261 19.57 -7.70 -5.33
CA ALA A 261 18.83 -6.66 -4.62
C ALA A 261 19.40 -6.41 -3.22
N TYR A 262 19.84 -7.47 -2.53
CA TYR A 262 20.48 -7.38 -1.22
C TYR A 262 21.83 -6.68 -1.30
N ALA A 263 22.69 -7.06 -2.25
CA ALA A 263 24.01 -6.43 -2.44
C ALA A 263 23.86 -4.94 -2.81
N TRP A 264 22.98 -4.63 -3.76
CA TRP A 264 22.68 -3.25 -4.16
C TRP A 264 22.16 -2.40 -2.99
N ALA A 265 21.31 -2.97 -2.13
CA ALA A 265 20.79 -2.23 -0.98
C ALA A 265 21.89 -1.86 0.03
N TRP A 266 22.92 -2.69 0.20
CA TRP A 266 24.09 -2.34 1.03
C TRP A 266 24.93 -1.21 0.43
N GLU A 267 25.11 -1.19 -0.89
CA GLU A 267 25.76 -0.06 -1.57
C GLU A 267 25.00 1.26 -1.32
N GLU A 268 23.68 1.23 -1.50
CA GLU A 268 22.80 2.38 -1.22
C GLU A 268 22.80 2.77 0.26
N PHE A 269 22.90 1.81 1.18
CA PHE A 269 23.02 2.04 2.61
C PHE A 269 24.28 2.85 2.91
N HIS A 270 25.45 2.42 2.43
CA HIS A 270 26.71 3.11 2.69
C HIS A 270 26.72 4.53 2.09
N ARG A 271 26.18 4.70 0.87
CA ARG A 271 26.01 6.02 0.24
C ARG A 271 25.13 6.94 1.08
N THR A 272 23.99 6.44 1.53
CA THR A 272 23.01 7.24 2.29
C THR A 272 23.53 7.56 3.70
N VAL A 273 24.24 6.64 4.37
CA VAL A 273 24.92 6.92 5.64
C VAL A 273 25.91 8.07 5.51
N ALA A 274 26.68 8.13 4.42
CA ALA A 274 27.63 9.20 4.18
C ALA A 274 26.92 10.56 4.04
N GLU A 275 25.82 10.62 3.28
CA GLU A 275 25.00 11.83 3.14
C GLU A 275 24.37 12.27 4.47
N MET A 276 23.80 11.33 5.23
CA MET A 276 23.21 11.63 6.54
C MET A 276 24.24 12.18 7.52
N ARG A 277 25.48 11.66 7.50
CA ARG A 277 26.58 12.20 8.31
C ARG A 277 26.96 13.63 7.91
N ALA A 278 26.95 13.92 6.62
CA ALA A 278 27.23 15.27 6.13
C ALA A 278 26.16 16.27 6.58
N GLU A 279 24.87 15.92 6.45
CA GLU A 279 23.78 16.78 6.94
C GLU A 279 23.77 16.90 8.46
N ALA A 280 24.02 15.80 9.19
CA ALA A 280 24.14 15.83 10.64
C ALA A 280 25.23 16.81 11.11
N GLY A 281 26.39 16.81 10.44
CA GLY A 281 27.48 17.74 10.74
C GLY A 281 27.15 19.22 10.47
N ARG A 282 26.19 19.51 9.57
CA ARG A 282 25.68 20.86 9.31
C ARG A 282 24.67 21.31 10.36
N ILE A 283 23.91 20.38 10.94
CA ILE A 283 22.88 20.65 11.95
C ILE A 283 23.49 20.77 13.34
N LEU A 284 24.30 19.78 13.73
CA LEU A 284 24.89 19.66 15.06
C LEU A 284 26.36 19.20 14.93
N PRO A 285 27.30 20.14 14.73
CA PRO A 285 28.71 19.81 14.53
C PRO A 285 29.29 18.95 15.66
N GLY A 286 29.92 17.84 15.29
CA GLY A 286 30.55 16.90 16.24
C GLY A 286 29.63 15.78 16.75
N ALA A 287 28.32 15.85 16.51
CA ALA A 287 27.37 14.82 16.91
C ALA A 287 27.24 13.70 15.86
N GLY A 288 26.78 12.53 16.32
CA GLY A 288 26.38 11.44 15.43
C GLY A 288 25.01 11.69 14.75
N VAL A 289 24.68 10.91 13.72
CA VAL A 289 23.38 11.00 13.03
C VAL A 289 22.20 10.80 14.00
N ARG A 290 22.23 9.74 14.81
CA ARG A 290 21.17 9.43 15.78
C ARG A 290 21.00 10.54 16.82
N GLU A 291 22.12 11.02 17.36
CA GLU A 291 22.13 12.14 18.31
C GLU A 291 21.52 13.41 17.71
N THR A 292 21.81 13.67 16.43
CA THR A 292 21.24 14.80 15.69
C THR A 292 19.73 14.65 15.49
N MET A 293 19.24 13.46 15.14
CA MET A 293 17.79 13.20 15.05
C MET A 293 17.09 13.39 16.39
N ASP A 294 17.68 12.88 17.47
CA ASP A 294 17.16 13.06 18.83
C ASP A 294 17.17 14.55 19.25
N HIS A 295 18.17 15.32 18.81
CA HIS A 295 18.20 16.77 18.97
C HIS A 295 17.05 17.44 18.20
N LEU A 296 16.82 17.10 16.93
CA LEU A 296 15.73 17.65 16.12
C LEU A 296 14.35 17.32 16.69
N ASN A 297 14.17 16.13 17.26
CA ASN A 297 12.91 15.75 17.92
C ASN A 297 12.61 16.59 19.16
N ARG A 298 13.65 17.06 19.88
CA ARG A 298 13.48 17.85 21.12
C ARG A 298 13.53 19.37 20.90
N HIS A 299 14.32 19.81 19.93
CA HIS A 299 14.72 21.21 19.76
C HIS A 299 14.50 21.73 18.34
N GLY A 300 14.13 20.86 17.39
CA GLY A 300 13.87 21.25 16.02
C GLY A 300 12.55 22.01 15.86
N HIS A 301 12.36 22.58 14.67
CA HIS A 301 11.13 23.29 14.32
C HIS A 301 9.91 22.39 14.52
N THR A 302 8.98 22.86 15.35
CA THR A 302 7.81 22.10 15.82
C THR A 302 6.56 22.94 15.64
N ILE A 303 5.53 22.36 15.04
CA ILE A 303 4.20 22.97 14.97
C ILE A 303 3.36 22.42 16.11
N VAL A 304 2.67 23.29 16.84
CA VAL A 304 1.80 22.92 17.96
C VAL A 304 0.34 23.08 17.56
N GLY A 305 -0.48 22.07 17.85
CA GLY A 305 -1.92 22.02 17.55
C GLY A 305 -2.24 21.37 16.20
N GLU A 306 -3.28 20.53 16.20
CA GLU A 306 -3.69 19.74 15.02
C GLU A 306 -4.06 20.61 13.81
N GLU A 307 -4.82 21.69 14.03
CA GLU A 307 -5.20 22.60 12.94
C GLU A 307 -4.00 23.35 12.36
N ASN A 308 -3.04 23.72 13.20
CA ASN A 308 -1.84 24.42 12.76
C ASN A 308 -0.96 23.50 11.90
N ILE A 309 -0.77 22.24 12.29
CA ILE A 309 0.00 21.29 11.48
C ILE A 309 -0.74 20.97 10.18
N ARG A 310 -2.07 20.80 10.20
CA ARG A 310 -2.89 20.62 9.00
C ARG A 310 -2.70 21.78 8.02
N ALA A 311 -2.83 23.02 8.50
CA ALA A 311 -2.69 24.22 7.68
C ALA A 311 -1.27 24.37 7.11
N TRP A 312 -0.24 24.13 7.93
CA TRP A 312 1.16 24.19 7.49
C TRP A 312 1.47 23.14 6.42
N LEU A 313 0.98 21.92 6.59
CA LEU A 313 1.14 20.84 5.63
C LEU A 313 0.35 21.08 4.32
N GLN A 314 -0.80 21.75 4.40
CA GLN A 314 -1.50 22.22 3.21
C GLN A 314 -0.65 23.25 2.44
N GLN A 315 -0.01 24.20 3.14
CA GLN A 315 0.88 25.18 2.51
C GLN A 315 2.04 24.50 1.76
N ILE A 316 2.65 23.46 2.33
CA ILE A 316 3.70 22.68 1.65
C ILE A 316 3.22 22.10 0.31
N ILE A 317 1.98 21.61 0.26
CA ILE A 317 1.40 21.08 -0.97
C ILE A 317 1.10 22.19 -1.97
N ASP A 318 0.50 23.29 -1.52
CA ASP A 318 0.14 24.42 -2.38
C ASP A 318 1.40 25.05 -3.01
N GLU A 319 2.46 25.23 -2.22
CA GLU A 319 3.78 25.68 -2.68
C GLU A 319 4.40 24.72 -3.70
N ALA A 320 4.31 23.41 -3.47
CA ALA A 320 4.79 22.41 -4.40
C ALA A 320 4.01 22.44 -5.73
N ILE A 321 2.68 22.59 -5.68
CA ILE A 321 1.84 22.72 -6.89
C ILE A 321 2.27 23.94 -7.69
N ASP A 322 2.38 25.10 -7.05
CA ASP A 322 2.70 26.36 -7.75
C ASP A 322 4.11 26.36 -8.35
N ALA A 323 5.08 25.74 -7.68
CA ALA A 323 6.45 25.69 -8.17
C ALA A 323 6.70 24.63 -9.26
N LEU A 324 5.93 23.54 -9.25
CA LEU A 324 6.12 22.41 -10.18
C LEU A 324 5.24 22.49 -11.43
N ASP A 325 4.11 23.19 -11.36
CA ASP A 325 3.18 23.35 -12.48
C ASP A 325 3.82 24.17 -13.61
N GLY A 326 3.62 23.74 -14.85
CA GLY A 326 4.18 24.35 -16.05
C GLY A 326 5.66 24.05 -16.32
N THR A 327 6.45 23.70 -15.29
CA THR A 327 7.91 23.48 -15.39
C THR A 327 8.29 22.00 -15.37
N HIS A 328 7.82 21.25 -14.38
CA HIS A 328 8.17 19.84 -14.16
C HIS A 328 6.99 18.91 -14.39
N PHE A 329 5.77 19.44 -14.31
CA PHE A 329 4.51 18.75 -14.51
C PHE A 329 3.48 19.66 -15.19
N ASP A 330 2.36 19.08 -15.59
CA ASP A 330 1.12 19.79 -15.92
C ASP A 330 0.09 19.45 -14.85
N ILE A 331 -0.07 20.37 -13.90
CA ILE A 331 -0.95 20.26 -12.75
C ILE A 331 -2.11 21.25 -12.96
N SER A 332 -2.86 21.05 -14.03
CA SER A 332 -3.98 21.91 -14.38
C SER A 332 -5.34 21.36 -13.92
N GLY A 333 -6.32 22.25 -13.78
CA GLY A 333 -7.71 21.88 -13.50
C GLY A 333 -7.88 21.09 -12.18
N PRO A 334 -8.63 19.97 -12.19
CA PRO A 334 -8.92 19.20 -10.97
C PRO A 334 -7.68 18.63 -10.26
N LEU A 335 -6.54 18.47 -10.94
CA LEU A 335 -5.29 17.98 -10.34
C LEU A 335 -4.67 18.97 -9.35
N ARG A 336 -5.10 20.24 -9.36
CA ARG A 336 -4.68 21.23 -8.34
C ARG A 336 -5.38 21.02 -7.00
N ARG A 337 -6.45 20.23 -6.94
CA ARG A 337 -7.29 20.08 -5.75
C ARG A 337 -6.87 18.88 -4.93
N VAL A 338 -6.13 19.17 -3.86
CA VAL A 338 -5.75 18.20 -2.83
C VAL A 338 -5.87 18.84 -1.45
N GLU A 339 -6.47 18.10 -0.52
CA GLU A 339 -6.75 18.56 0.84
C GLU A 339 -5.92 17.79 1.87
N THR A 340 -5.26 18.52 2.77
CA THR A 340 -4.69 17.94 4.00
C THR A 340 -5.75 17.88 5.08
N VAL A 341 -5.91 16.69 5.65
CA VAL A 341 -6.95 16.35 6.64
C VAL A 341 -6.32 15.65 7.83
N ILE A 342 -6.83 15.91 9.04
CA ILE A 342 -6.49 15.10 10.22
C ILE A 342 -7.22 13.77 10.13
N ALA A 343 -6.50 12.65 10.26
CA ALA A 343 -7.09 11.33 10.14
C ALA A 343 -8.12 11.11 11.26
N PRO A 344 -9.32 10.59 10.93
CA PRO A 344 -10.32 10.33 11.95
C PRO A 344 -9.85 9.22 12.92
N PRO A 345 -10.35 9.19 14.16
CA PRO A 345 -10.03 8.14 15.13
C PRO A 345 -10.24 6.72 14.55
N GLY A 346 -9.32 5.81 14.85
CA GLY A 346 -9.37 4.42 14.35
C GLY A 346 -8.87 4.21 12.91
N SER A 347 -8.36 5.26 12.25
CA SER A 347 -7.68 5.18 10.95
C SER A 347 -6.30 4.51 11.02
N SER A 348 -5.58 4.46 9.90
CA SER A 348 -4.17 4.07 9.83
C SER A 348 -3.31 4.87 10.84
N GLY A 349 -2.31 4.22 11.43
CA GLY A 349 -1.35 4.88 12.33
C GLY A 349 -0.20 5.62 11.63
N ALA A 350 -0.15 5.58 10.30
CA ALA A 350 0.83 6.30 9.48
C ALA A 350 0.10 7.21 8.48
N PRO A 351 0.71 8.34 8.05
CA PRO A 351 0.18 9.17 6.98
C PRO A 351 -0.20 8.35 5.75
N TYR A 352 -1.29 8.75 5.09
CA TYR A 352 -1.81 8.04 3.93
C TYR A 352 -2.56 8.96 2.98
N TYR A 353 -2.66 8.56 1.72
CA TYR A 353 -3.37 9.28 0.69
C TYR A 353 -4.59 8.51 0.15
N ASN A 354 -5.70 9.23 -0.05
CA ASN A 354 -6.84 8.77 -0.83
C ASN A 354 -7.00 9.55 -2.13
N GLY A 355 -7.14 8.81 -3.23
CA GLY A 355 -7.40 9.35 -4.56
C GLY A 355 -8.68 10.19 -4.66
N PRO A 356 -8.78 11.11 -5.64
CA PRO A 356 -10.04 11.79 -5.94
C PRO A 356 -11.12 10.77 -6.35
N SER A 357 -12.39 11.15 -6.26
CA SER A 357 -13.45 10.38 -6.94
C SER A 357 -13.26 10.42 -8.46
N LEU A 358 -13.79 9.44 -9.18
CA LEU A 358 -13.65 9.36 -10.64
C LEU A 358 -14.19 10.60 -11.38
N ASP A 359 -15.19 11.27 -10.80
CA ASP A 359 -15.78 12.52 -11.29
C ASP A 359 -15.14 13.79 -10.69
N PHE A 360 -14.06 13.66 -9.90
CA PHE A 360 -13.37 14.73 -9.19
C PHE A 360 -14.23 15.59 -8.24
N LYS A 361 -15.46 15.19 -7.91
CA LYS A 361 -16.29 15.89 -6.91
C LYS A 361 -15.63 15.86 -5.53
N ARG A 362 -15.12 14.69 -5.12
CA ARG A 362 -14.24 14.57 -3.97
C ARG A 362 -12.79 14.73 -4.44
N PRO A 363 -12.03 15.72 -3.94
CA PRO A 363 -10.63 15.89 -4.28
C PRO A 363 -9.76 14.78 -3.67
N GLY A 364 -8.50 14.73 -4.07
CA GLY A 364 -7.51 13.91 -3.37
C GLY A 364 -7.33 14.39 -1.93
N ARG A 365 -7.03 13.49 -1.01
CA ARG A 365 -6.83 13.82 0.40
C ARG A 365 -5.60 13.14 0.99
N THR A 366 -4.72 13.92 1.59
CA THR A 366 -3.62 13.43 2.45
C THR A 366 -4.08 13.49 3.90
N TYR A 367 -3.89 12.39 4.63
CA TYR A 367 -4.35 12.26 6.01
C TYR A 367 -3.18 12.18 6.98
N LEU A 368 -3.22 12.99 8.05
CA LEU A 368 -2.28 12.96 9.16
C LEU A 368 -2.93 12.29 10.39
N PRO A 369 -2.52 11.08 10.78
CA PRO A 369 -2.86 10.54 12.09
C PRO A 369 -2.09 11.27 13.18
N THR A 370 -2.79 11.94 14.10
CA THR A 370 -2.14 12.66 15.21
C THR A 370 -1.80 11.74 16.36
N LEU A 371 -2.51 10.62 16.51
CA LEU A 371 -2.30 9.63 17.57
C LEU A 371 -2.29 10.25 18.98
N GLY A 372 -3.08 11.31 19.16
CA GLY A 372 -3.15 12.08 20.41
C GLY A 372 -2.01 13.08 20.63
N GLN A 373 -1.04 13.19 19.72
CA GLN A 373 0.03 14.18 19.78
C GLN A 373 -0.52 15.60 19.55
N GLN A 374 0.06 16.57 20.27
CA GLN A 374 -0.28 18.00 20.13
C GLN A 374 0.89 18.85 19.62
N ALA A 375 2.06 18.26 19.45
CA ALA A 375 3.26 18.92 18.96
C ALA A 375 3.95 18.02 17.94
N PHE A 376 4.28 18.58 16.78
CA PHE A 376 4.72 17.84 15.59
C PHE A 376 6.09 18.35 15.13
N PRO A 377 7.19 17.64 15.42
CA PRO A 377 8.49 17.92 14.82
C PRO A 377 8.38 17.82 13.30
N THR A 378 8.84 18.84 12.60
CA THR A 378 8.57 18.99 11.15
C THR A 378 9.67 18.43 10.24
N TRP A 379 10.82 18.06 10.80
CA TRP A 379 11.99 17.70 9.99
C TRP A 379 11.76 16.43 9.13
N GLU A 380 11.04 15.42 9.65
CA GLU A 380 10.71 14.19 8.90
C GLU A 380 9.49 14.32 7.97
N ILE A 381 8.52 15.15 8.36
CA ILE A 381 7.17 15.08 7.79
C ILE A 381 7.08 15.73 6.40
N VAL A 382 7.98 16.66 6.06
CA VAL A 382 8.02 17.34 4.75
C VAL A 382 8.17 16.34 3.61
N SER A 383 9.16 15.43 3.70
CA SER A 383 9.36 14.38 2.69
C SER A 383 8.14 13.48 2.56
N THR A 384 7.49 13.19 3.69
CA THR A 384 6.24 12.40 3.69
C THR A 384 5.09 13.12 2.99
N TRP A 385 5.02 14.45 3.06
CA TRP A 385 4.01 15.22 2.33
C TRP A 385 4.27 15.31 0.84
N TYR A 386 5.53 15.30 0.40
CA TYR A 386 5.85 15.10 -1.02
C TYR A 386 5.51 13.69 -1.50
N HIS A 387 5.70 12.68 -0.64
CA HIS A 387 5.36 11.28 -0.91
C HIS A 387 3.85 11.05 -1.07
N GLU A 388 3.05 11.48 -0.09
CA GLU A 388 1.60 11.26 -0.08
C GLU A 388 0.85 12.27 -0.98
N GLY A 389 1.36 13.51 -1.06
CA GLY A 389 0.77 14.61 -1.79
C GLY A 389 1.41 14.81 -3.16
N VAL A 390 1.97 16.01 -3.37
CA VAL A 390 2.54 16.46 -4.64
C VAL A 390 4.06 16.54 -4.53
N PRO A 391 4.84 15.96 -5.46
CA PRO A 391 4.41 15.29 -6.70
C PRO A 391 4.16 13.77 -6.58
N GLY A 392 4.09 13.21 -5.37
CA GLY A 392 3.94 11.77 -5.14
C GLY A 392 2.56 11.18 -5.47
N HIS A 393 1.94 10.50 -4.51
CA HIS A 393 0.73 9.70 -4.74
C HIS A 393 -0.46 10.49 -5.30
N HIS A 394 -0.61 11.77 -4.92
CA HIS A 394 -1.67 12.61 -5.46
C HIS A 394 -1.55 12.72 -6.97
N LEU A 395 -0.38 13.14 -7.46
CA LEU A 395 -0.20 13.42 -8.87
C LEU A 395 -0.32 12.16 -9.71
N GLN A 396 0.22 11.03 -9.24
CA GLN A 396 0.09 9.75 -9.93
C GLN A 396 -1.37 9.30 -10.03
N THR A 397 -2.08 9.25 -8.89
CA THR A 397 -3.45 8.71 -8.85
C THR A 397 -4.43 9.65 -9.56
N ALA A 398 -4.33 10.97 -9.33
CA ALA A 398 -5.18 11.94 -9.99
C ALA A 398 -4.94 11.97 -11.51
N ARG A 399 -3.70 11.75 -11.96
CA ARG A 399 -3.41 11.64 -13.41
C ARG A 399 -4.02 10.38 -14.02
N TRP A 400 -4.02 9.25 -13.32
CA TRP A 400 -4.76 8.06 -13.77
C TRP A 400 -6.25 8.35 -13.91
N THR A 401 -6.86 8.97 -12.90
CA THR A 401 -8.28 9.37 -12.97
C THR A 401 -8.56 10.32 -14.13
N ALA A 402 -7.69 11.31 -14.39
CA ALA A 402 -7.84 12.22 -15.51
C ALA A 402 -7.63 11.56 -16.89
N ALA A 403 -6.97 10.40 -16.92
CA ALA A 403 -6.77 9.60 -18.14
C ALA A 403 -7.80 8.47 -18.29
N ALA A 404 -8.92 8.51 -17.56
CA ALA A 404 -9.98 7.49 -17.60
C ALA A 404 -10.68 7.38 -18.97
N ASP A 405 -10.51 8.37 -19.86
CA ASP A 405 -10.96 8.31 -21.25
C ASP A 405 -10.11 7.34 -22.09
N ARG A 406 -8.86 7.08 -21.70
CA ARG A 406 -7.90 6.21 -22.41
C ARG A 406 -7.49 4.96 -21.64
N LEU A 407 -7.46 5.02 -20.31
CA LEU A 407 -7.17 3.89 -19.43
C LEU A 407 -8.46 3.12 -19.09
N SER A 408 -8.33 1.81 -18.84
CA SER A 408 -9.43 1.03 -18.29
C SER A 408 -9.73 1.44 -16.84
N SER A 409 -10.97 1.23 -16.41
CA SER A 409 -11.36 1.29 -15.00
C SER A 409 -10.48 0.38 -14.14
N TYR A 410 -10.00 -0.74 -14.68
CA TYR A 410 -9.03 -1.60 -14.02
C TYR A 410 -7.73 -0.86 -13.73
N GLN A 411 -7.08 -0.26 -14.74
CA GLN A 411 -5.80 0.45 -14.59
C GLN A 411 -5.85 1.63 -13.61
N ILE A 412 -7.01 2.29 -13.49
CA ILE A 412 -7.16 3.45 -12.60
C ILE A 412 -7.68 3.07 -11.20
N THR A 413 -8.02 1.79 -10.95
CA THR A 413 -8.61 1.37 -9.66
C THR A 413 -8.03 0.09 -9.03
N LEU A 414 -8.16 -1.08 -9.68
CA LEU A 414 -7.78 -2.40 -9.12
C LEU A 414 -6.39 -2.82 -9.58
N GLY A 415 -6.07 -2.53 -10.83
CA GLY A 415 -4.81 -2.85 -11.49
C GLY A 415 -3.71 -1.91 -11.02
N ALA A 416 -3.03 -2.30 -9.95
CA ALA A 416 -1.86 -1.58 -9.48
C ALA A 416 -0.78 -2.54 -9.00
N VAL A 417 0.48 -2.16 -9.22
CA VAL A 417 1.65 -2.81 -8.64
C VAL A 417 2.18 -1.94 -7.52
N SER A 418 2.36 -2.53 -6.33
CA SER A 418 2.85 -1.79 -5.15
C SER A 418 4.18 -1.12 -5.44
N ALA A 419 5.14 -1.84 -6.04
CA ALA A 419 6.45 -1.29 -6.35
C ALA A 419 6.39 -0.10 -7.31
N ASN A 420 5.46 -0.06 -8.26
CA ASN A 420 5.33 1.09 -9.15
C ASN A 420 4.77 2.32 -8.42
N LYS A 421 3.71 2.14 -7.63
CA LYS A 421 3.10 3.24 -6.85
C LYS A 421 4.07 3.81 -5.82
N GLU A 422 4.65 2.93 -5.02
CA GLU A 422 5.57 3.30 -3.95
C GLU A 422 6.91 3.79 -4.50
N GLY A 423 7.36 3.20 -5.61
CA GLY A 423 8.54 3.63 -6.34
C GLY A 423 8.41 5.03 -6.93
N TRP A 424 7.23 5.38 -7.48
CA TRP A 424 6.94 6.74 -7.92
C TRP A 424 7.02 7.74 -6.77
N ALA A 425 6.40 7.42 -5.64
CA ALA A 425 6.39 8.33 -4.50
C ALA A 425 7.81 8.54 -3.92
N LEU A 426 8.65 7.50 -3.86
CA LEU A 426 10.07 7.66 -3.51
C LEU A 426 10.85 8.46 -4.56
N TYR A 427 10.58 8.22 -5.85
CA TYR A 427 11.17 8.99 -6.94
C TYR A 427 10.80 10.48 -6.83
N ALA A 428 9.54 10.77 -6.47
CA ALA A 428 9.05 12.12 -6.22
C ALA A 428 9.77 12.78 -5.03
N GLU A 429 9.98 12.07 -3.91
CA GLU A 429 10.77 12.58 -2.79
C GLU A 429 12.19 12.97 -3.22
N ARG A 430 12.86 12.10 -3.98
CA ARG A 430 14.20 12.39 -4.53
C ARG A 430 14.18 13.53 -5.54
N LEU A 431 13.17 13.61 -6.39
CA LEU A 431 13.00 14.72 -7.33
C LEU A 431 12.91 16.06 -6.58
N MET A 432 12.21 16.11 -5.43
CA MET A 432 12.14 17.33 -4.63
C MET A 432 13.51 17.74 -4.04
N ASP A 433 14.37 16.78 -3.67
CA ASP A 433 15.78 17.06 -3.30
C ASP A 433 16.56 17.62 -4.52
N GLU A 434 16.45 16.97 -5.68
CA GLU A 434 17.10 17.38 -6.93
C GLU A 434 16.69 18.79 -7.41
N LEU A 435 15.45 19.18 -7.13
CA LEU A 435 14.89 20.48 -7.50
C LEU A 435 15.13 21.57 -6.43
N GLY A 436 15.78 21.26 -5.32
CA GLY A 436 16.18 22.24 -4.30
C GLY A 436 15.11 22.58 -3.27
N PHE A 437 14.07 21.76 -3.09
CA PHE A 437 13.04 21.97 -2.05
C PHE A 437 13.51 21.53 -0.65
N LEU A 438 14.58 20.74 -0.57
CA LEU A 438 15.15 20.21 0.67
C LEU A 438 16.51 20.85 0.97
N THR A 439 16.60 22.18 0.87
CA THR A 439 17.84 22.93 1.14
C THR A 439 18.14 23.12 2.63
N ASP A 440 17.11 23.11 3.48
CA ASP A 440 17.25 23.07 4.93
C ASP A 440 17.85 21.73 5.39
N PRO A 441 19.02 21.71 6.06
CA PRO A 441 19.67 20.47 6.47
C PRO A 441 18.77 19.55 7.31
N ALA A 442 17.92 20.09 8.18
CA ALA A 442 17.03 19.29 9.02
C ALA A 442 15.97 18.56 8.17
N ARG A 443 15.31 19.26 7.24
CA ARG A 443 14.38 18.65 6.28
C ARG A 443 15.07 17.66 5.35
N ARG A 444 16.29 17.96 4.88
CA ARG A 444 17.07 17.03 4.05
C ARG A 444 17.45 15.77 4.80
N LEU A 445 17.85 15.88 6.07
CA LEU A 445 18.09 14.73 6.95
C LEU A 445 16.81 13.91 7.15
N GLY A 446 15.63 14.55 7.25
CA GLY A 446 14.34 13.87 7.28
C GLY A 446 14.03 13.07 6.02
N TYR A 447 14.28 13.64 4.84
CA TYR A 447 14.21 12.92 3.57
C TYR A 447 15.17 11.72 3.55
N LEU A 448 16.44 11.92 3.91
CA LEU A 448 17.43 10.85 3.94
C LEU A 448 17.07 9.75 4.95
N ASP A 449 16.45 10.08 6.09
CA ASP A 449 15.92 9.10 7.04
C ASP A 449 14.77 8.27 6.43
N LYS A 450 13.86 8.89 5.65
CA LYS A 450 12.82 8.15 4.93
C LYS A 450 13.40 7.24 3.84
N GLN A 451 14.43 7.70 3.13
CA GLN A 451 15.17 6.89 2.16
C GLN A 451 15.89 5.72 2.85
N MET A 452 16.56 5.98 3.97
CA MET A 452 17.25 4.98 4.78
C MET A 452 16.31 3.89 5.26
N LEU A 453 15.11 4.24 5.75
CA LEU A 453 14.08 3.24 6.10
C LEU A 453 13.76 2.30 4.92
N ARG A 454 13.62 2.83 3.71
CA ARG A 454 13.29 2.00 2.52
C ARG A 454 14.48 1.18 2.02
N ILE A 455 15.71 1.62 2.27
CA ILE A 455 16.91 0.81 2.04
C ILE A 455 17.00 -0.34 3.05
N ILE A 456 16.81 -0.02 4.35
CA ILE A 456 16.78 -1.00 5.42
C ILE A 456 15.73 -2.07 5.14
N ARG A 457 14.54 -1.68 4.66
CA ARG A 457 13.49 -2.62 4.24
C ARG A 457 13.99 -3.66 3.24
N VAL A 458 14.77 -3.28 2.21
CA VAL A 458 15.32 -4.25 1.25
C VAL A 458 16.28 -5.21 1.95
N ILE A 459 17.19 -4.68 2.78
CA ILE A 459 18.20 -5.46 3.49
C ILE A 459 17.54 -6.50 4.41
N ILE A 460 16.65 -6.06 5.30
CA ILE A 460 16.12 -6.93 6.36
C ILE A 460 14.97 -7.81 5.87
N ASP A 461 14.16 -7.39 4.89
CA ASP A 461 13.06 -8.22 4.36
C ASP A 461 13.63 -9.45 3.62
N ILE A 462 14.59 -9.23 2.70
CA ILE A 462 15.32 -10.32 2.04
C ILE A 462 16.14 -11.10 3.06
N GLY A 463 16.87 -10.37 3.92
CA GLY A 463 17.76 -10.92 4.92
C GLY A 463 17.06 -11.90 5.86
N MET A 464 15.96 -11.47 6.49
CA MET A 464 15.20 -12.31 7.43
C MET A 464 14.54 -13.49 6.72
N HIS A 465 13.89 -13.29 5.57
CA HIS A 465 13.12 -14.37 4.94
C HIS A 465 13.97 -15.44 4.25
N LEU A 466 15.19 -15.10 3.85
CA LEU A 466 16.16 -16.03 3.25
C LEU A 466 17.32 -16.37 4.20
N GLU A 467 17.27 -15.86 5.43
CA GLU A 467 18.29 -16.03 6.47
C GLU A 467 19.71 -15.73 5.97
N LEU A 468 19.86 -14.67 5.17
CA LEU A 468 21.15 -14.30 4.59
C LEU A 468 22.14 -13.87 5.67
N ALA A 469 23.43 -14.04 5.38
CA ALA A 469 24.49 -13.51 6.22
C ALA A 469 24.58 -11.98 6.05
N VAL A 470 24.87 -11.28 7.15
CA VAL A 470 25.20 -9.87 7.12
C VAL A 470 26.61 -9.70 6.51
N PRO A 471 26.81 -8.82 5.52
CA PRO A 471 28.10 -8.65 4.84
C PRO A 471 29.22 -8.22 5.78
N ALA A 472 30.46 -8.55 5.42
CA ALA A 472 31.64 -8.23 6.22
C ALA A 472 31.89 -6.71 6.37
N ASP A 473 31.49 -5.93 5.37
CA ASP A 473 31.62 -4.48 5.29
C ASP A 473 30.40 -3.71 5.83
N SER A 474 29.39 -4.41 6.36
CA SER A 474 28.14 -3.81 6.86
C SER A 474 28.35 -2.78 7.99
N GLY A 475 29.42 -2.95 8.77
CA GLY A 475 29.62 -2.21 10.02
C GLY A 475 28.65 -2.62 11.14
N PHE A 476 27.91 -3.73 10.98
CA PHE A 476 26.89 -4.21 11.90
C PHE A 476 26.85 -5.75 11.87
N HIS A 477 27.29 -6.43 12.94
CA HIS A 477 27.21 -7.89 13.10
C HIS A 477 27.66 -8.75 11.88
N PRO A 478 28.88 -8.55 11.34
CA PRO A 478 29.33 -9.23 10.13
C PRO A 478 29.36 -10.76 10.28
N GLY A 479 28.82 -11.47 9.30
CA GLY A 479 28.79 -12.94 9.24
C GLY A 479 27.64 -13.60 10.00
N GLU A 480 26.94 -12.88 10.88
CA GLU A 480 25.72 -13.39 11.52
C GLU A 480 24.58 -13.51 10.50
N ARG A 481 23.63 -14.41 10.74
CA ARG A 481 22.42 -14.52 9.92
C ARG A 481 21.32 -13.62 10.48
N TRP A 482 20.54 -13.03 9.58
CA TRP A 482 19.43 -12.17 9.99
C TRP A 482 18.39 -12.92 10.83
N THR A 483 18.11 -12.36 12.01
CA THR A 483 16.95 -12.71 12.84
C THR A 483 16.05 -11.48 13.01
N PRO A 484 14.79 -11.64 13.45
CA PRO A 484 13.92 -10.50 13.78
C PRO A 484 14.54 -9.55 14.82
N GLU A 485 15.28 -10.08 15.79
CA GLU A 485 15.96 -9.31 16.83
C GLU A 485 17.11 -8.49 16.24
N LEU A 486 17.91 -9.10 15.35
CA LEU A 486 19.01 -8.42 14.66
C LEU A 486 18.48 -7.32 13.73
N ALA A 487 17.38 -7.60 13.00
CA ALA A 487 16.69 -6.61 12.16
C ALA A 487 16.14 -5.43 12.98
N THR A 488 15.56 -5.70 14.16
CA THR A 488 15.07 -4.66 15.07
C THR A 488 16.23 -3.77 15.57
N ALA A 489 17.35 -4.38 15.95
CA ALA A 489 18.55 -3.68 16.38
C ALA A 489 19.16 -2.84 15.24
N PHE A 490 19.18 -3.36 14.01
CA PHE A 490 19.65 -2.64 12.83
C PHE A 490 18.79 -1.41 12.54
N MET A 491 17.47 -1.56 12.56
CA MET A 491 16.54 -0.42 12.43
C MET A 491 16.75 0.61 13.54
N ALA A 492 16.96 0.19 14.79
CA ALA A 492 17.19 1.12 15.90
C ALA A 492 18.48 1.93 15.76
N ALA A 493 19.53 1.32 15.19
CA ALA A 493 20.82 1.97 14.98
C ALA A 493 20.81 2.97 13.82
N HIS A 494 19.97 2.76 12.81
CA HIS A 494 20.06 3.47 11.53
C HIS A 494 18.81 4.24 11.09
N HIS A 495 17.72 4.21 11.87
CA HIS A 495 16.48 4.94 11.56
C HIS A 495 15.91 5.65 12.80
N GLY A 496 15.33 6.84 12.58
CA GLY A 496 14.79 7.74 13.61
C GLY A 496 13.55 7.25 14.37
N SER A 497 12.87 6.19 13.90
CA SER A 497 11.59 5.73 14.50
C SER A 497 11.68 5.36 15.99
N ASP A 498 10.53 5.28 16.66
CA ASP A 498 10.44 4.74 18.02
C ASP A 498 10.34 3.20 18.04
N THR A 499 10.41 2.60 19.24
CA THR A 499 10.39 1.15 19.41
C THR A 499 9.07 0.52 18.99
N ALA A 500 7.93 1.14 19.30
CA ALA A 500 6.62 0.59 18.96
C ALA A 500 6.44 0.51 17.43
N ARG A 501 6.83 1.58 16.72
CA ARG A 501 6.82 1.63 15.26
C ARG A 501 7.80 0.64 14.65
N ARG A 502 9.01 0.48 15.19
CA ARG A 502 9.95 -0.55 14.72
C ARG A 502 9.38 -1.96 14.86
N THR A 503 8.86 -2.31 16.03
CA THR A 503 8.27 -3.64 16.27
C THR A 503 7.13 -3.91 15.30
N SER A 504 6.24 -2.94 15.11
CA SER A 504 5.13 -3.06 14.15
C SER A 504 5.60 -3.25 12.70
N GLU A 505 6.65 -2.54 12.28
CA GLU A 505 7.24 -2.67 10.95
C GLU A 505 7.93 -4.04 10.77
N ILE A 506 8.69 -4.55 11.75
CA ILE A 506 9.29 -5.89 11.68
C ILE A 506 8.21 -6.98 11.58
N ASP A 507 7.16 -6.89 12.40
CA ASP A 507 6.03 -7.82 12.31
C ASP A 507 5.34 -7.73 10.95
N ARG A 508 5.22 -6.52 10.36
CA ARG A 508 4.69 -6.33 9.00
C ARG A 508 5.56 -7.02 7.96
N TYR A 509 6.89 -6.83 8.01
CA TYR A 509 7.80 -7.38 7.02
C TYR A 509 7.75 -8.91 7.04
N LEU A 510 7.81 -9.51 8.24
CA LEU A 510 7.71 -10.96 8.42
C LEU A 510 6.34 -11.53 8.00
N GLY A 511 5.27 -10.76 8.15
CA GLY A 511 3.91 -11.17 7.77
C GLY A 511 3.62 -11.00 6.27
N TRP A 512 4.34 -10.11 5.59
CA TRP A 512 4.07 -9.71 4.21
C TRP A 512 5.36 -9.69 3.35
N PRO A 513 5.95 -10.88 3.13
CA PRO A 513 7.27 -11.02 2.49
C PRO A 513 7.34 -10.33 1.13
N GLY A 514 8.42 -9.59 0.89
CA GLY A 514 8.70 -9.00 -0.43
C GLY A 514 7.85 -7.77 -0.76
N GLN A 515 6.94 -7.32 0.12
CA GLN A 515 6.21 -6.07 -0.11
C GLN A 515 7.09 -4.84 0.19
N ALA A 516 7.88 -4.91 1.26
CA ALA A 516 8.64 -3.78 1.77
C ALA A 516 9.78 -3.35 0.83
N ILE A 517 10.30 -4.27 0.00
CA ILE A 517 11.37 -4.00 -0.96
C ILE A 517 10.91 -3.15 -2.16
N GLY A 518 9.62 -3.19 -2.46
CA GLY A 518 9.05 -2.57 -3.66
C GLY A 518 9.18 -1.06 -3.71
N TYR A 519 9.24 -0.41 -2.54
CA TYR A 519 9.48 1.03 -2.48
C TYR A 519 10.80 1.39 -3.16
N LYS A 520 11.91 0.80 -2.70
CA LYS A 520 13.26 1.20 -3.12
C LYS A 520 13.64 0.59 -4.47
N LEU A 521 13.21 -0.65 -4.76
CA LEU A 521 13.37 -1.25 -6.10
C LEU A 521 12.49 -0.55 -7.14
N GLY A 522 11.31 -0.07 -6.75
CA GLY A 522 10.46 0.78 -7.58
C GLY A 522 11.13 2.09 -7.95
N GLU A 523 11.65 2.82 -6.96
CA GLU A 523 12.39 4.06 -7.21
C GLU A 523 13.58 3.84 -8.15
N ARG A 524 14.32 2.73 -7.95
CA ARG A 524 15.42 2.32 -8.83
C ARG A 524 14.96 2.18 -10.28
N ALA A 525 13.84 1.51 -10.53
CA ALA A 525 13.29 1.33 -11.87
C ALA A 525 12.86 2.67 -12.50
N TRP A 526 12.23 3.56 -11.72
CA TRP A 526 11.86 4.91 -12.17
C TRP A 526 13.08 5.74 -12.58
N LEU A 527 14.14 5.73 -11.77
CA LEU A 527 15.40 6.42 -12.09
C LEU A 527 16.11 5.84 -13.30
N GLN A 528 16.15 4.51 -13.42
CA GLN A 528 16.74 3.82 -14.58
C GLN A 528 15.99 4.18 -15.87
N GLY A 529 14.66 4.14 -15.84
CA GLY A 529 13.79 4.55 -16.95
C GLY A 529 14.04 6.00 -17.37
N ARG A 530 14.03 6.94 -16.42
CA ARG A 530 14.35 8.36 -16.67
C ARG A 530 15.72 8.54 -17.31
N ALA A 531 16.74 7.89 -16.76
CA ALA A 531 18.11 8.01 -17.24
C ALA A 531 18.27 7.43 -18.65
N ALA A 532 17.60 6.31 -18.94
CA ALA A 532 17.61 5.69 -20.26
C ALA A 532 16.88 6.53 -21.31
N ALA A 533 15.69 7.05 -20.99
CA ALA A 533 14.96 7.99 -21.83
C ALA A 533 15.79 9.24 -22.15
N ARG A 534 16.43 9.83 -21.13
CA ARG A 534 17.32 10.99 -21.30
C ARG A 534 18.52 10.69 -22.20
N ARG A 535 19.16 9.52 -22.05
CA ARG A 535 20.26 9.10 -22.94
C ARG A 535 19.80 8.92 -24.38
N ARG A 536 18.62 8.34 -24.60
CA ARG A 536 18.05 8.09 -25.92
C ARG A 536 17.64 9.36 -26.64
N LEU A 537 16.99 10.29 -25.94
CA LEU A 537 16.47 11.53 -26.52
C LEU A 537 17.49 12.68 -26.55
N GLY A 538 18.57 12.60 -25.78
CA GLY A 538 19.63 13.61 -25.76
C GLY A 538 19.10 15.00 -25.40
N THR A 539 19.38 15.98 -26.26
CA THR A 539 18.89 17.37 -26.09
C THR A 539 17.39 17.52 -26.30
N GLY A 540 16.71 16.52 -26.86
CA GLY A 540 15.25 16.50 -27.02
C GLY A 540 14.51 15.97 -25.79
N PHE A 541 15.23 15.56 -24.74
CA PHE A 541 14.60 15.11 -23.50
C PHE A 541 13.98 16.29 -22.74
N ASP A 542 12.65 16.28 -22.64
CA ASP A 542 11.89 17.20 -21.81
C ASP A 542 11.31 16.48 -20.58
N LEU A 543 11.74 16.88 -19.39
CA LEU A 543 11.39 16.20 -18.15
C LEU A 543 9.88 16.26 -17.86
N ARG A 544 9.24 17.40 -18.16
CA ARG A 544 7.80 17.58 -17.97
C ARG A 544 7.00 16.64 -18.85
N THR A 545 7.30 16.61 -20.15
CA THR A 545 6.65 15.71 -21.10
C THR A 545 6.85 14.25 -20.71
N TRP A 546 8.08 13.87 -20.33
CA TRP A 546 8.37 12.52 -19.87
C TRP A 546 7.55 12.14 -18.64
N HIS A 547 7.50 12.99 -17.61
CA HIS A 547 6.65 12.76 -16.43
C HIS A 547 5.17 12.61 -16.78
N MET A 548 4.62 13.50 -17.62
CA MET A 548 3.20 13.47 -17.95
C MET A 548 2.81 12.22 -18.76
N ASN A 549 3.72 11.71 -19.59
CA ASN A 549 3.56 10.45 -20.32
C ASN A 549 3.69 9.25 -19.37
N ALA A 550 4.72 9.26 -18.51
CA ALA A 550 4.98 8.18 -17.57
C ALA A 550 3.84 8.01 -16.55
N LEU A 551 3.27 9.10 -16.06
CA LEU A 551 2.10 9.05 -15.18
C LEU A 551 0.81 8.66 -15.91
N ALA A 552 0.72 8.89 -17.23
CA ALA A 552 -0.46 8.51 -18.02
C ALA A 552 -0.44 7.05 -18.50
N GLN A 553 0.66 6.30 -18.33
CA GLN A 553 0.78 4.92 -18.81
C GLN A 553 -0.04 3.89 -17.99
N GLY A 554 -0.52 4.29 -16.81
CA GLY A 554 -1.09 3.38 -15.81
C GLY A 554 0.00 2.67 -14.98
N SER A 555 -0.38 1.59 -14.31
CA SER A 555 0.56 0.79 -13.52
C SER A 555 1.21 -0.32 -14.35
N LEU A 556 2.51 -0.60 -14.18
CA LEU A 556 3.22 -1.76 -14.71
C LEU A 556 4.05 -2.44 -13.61
N GLY A 557 4.32 -3.74 -13.78
CA GLY A 557 5.25 -4.50 -12.94
C GLY A 557 6.71 -4.10 -13.18
N LEU A 558 7.59 -4.34 -12.21
CA LEU A 558 9.02 -3.99 -12.35
C LEU A 558 9.70 -4.67 -13.54
N ALA A 559 9.23 -5.85 -13.97
CA ALA A 559 9.74 -6.54 -15.16
C ALA A 559 9.59 -5.70 -16.44
N ASP A 560 8.59 -4.83 -16.47
CA ASP A 560 8.19 -4.05 -17.64
C ASP A 560 8.44 -2.55 -17.47
N LEU A 561 8.46 -2.06 -16.23
CA LEU A 561 8.38 -0.64 -15.90
C LEU A 561 9.58 0.15 -16.43
N ALA A 562 10.82 -0.29 -16.15
CA ALA A 562 12.01 0.45 -16.53
C ALA A 562 12.15 0.60 -18.06
N ASP A 563 11.90 -0.49 -18.80
CA ASP A 563 11.97 -0.49 -20.27
C ASP A 563 10.86 0.35 -20.90
N ASN A 564 9.63 0.28 -20.35
CA ASN A 564 8.55 1.12 -20.81
C ASN A 564 8.82 2.61 -20.54
N LEU A 565 9.35 2.94 -19.38
CA LEU A 565 9.76 4.30 -19.04
C LEU A 565 10.91 4.82 -19.91
N ALA A 566 11.81 3.94 -20.34
CA ALA A 566 12.93 4.28 -21.21
C ALA A 566 12.50 4.61 -22.66
N SER A 567 11.38 4.05 -23.11
CA SER A 567 10.85 4.22 -24.47
C SER A 567 10.01 5.49 -24.65
N LEU A 568 9.49 6.06 -23.56
CA LEU A 568 8.92 7.42 -23.50
C LEU A 568 10.02 8.44 -23.78
#